data_AF-A0A961QLJ0-F1
#
_entry.id   AF-A0A961QLJ0-F1
#
_cell.length_a   1.000
_cell.length_b   1.000
_cell.length_c   1.000
_cell.angle_alpha   90.00
_cell.angle_beta   90.00
_cell.angle_gamma   90.00
#
_symmetry.space_group_name_H-M   'P 1'
#
loop_
_entity.id
_entity.type
_entity.pdbx_description
1 polymer ?
#
loop_
_entity_poly.entity_id
_entity_poly.type
_entity_poly.pdbx_seq_one_letter_code
_entity_poly.pdbx_strand_id
1 'polypeptide(L)' 'MTTPDPTLRPNRQPEDADRALRPQMLDEFIGQHEARRNLKVFIQSAKMRGEAMDHTLFYGPPGLGK' A
#
# COMPACT_ATOMS: atom_id res chain seq x y z
N MET A 1 -24.88 -1.81 -10.46
CA MET A 1 -24.62 -2.54 -9.20
C MET A 1 -23.16 -2.91 -9.20
N THR A 2 -22.31 -2.06 -8.64
CA THR A 2 -20.84 -2.20 -8.73
C THR A 2 -20.37 -3.07 -7.58
N THR A 3 -19.97 -4.29 -7.87
CA THR A 3 -19.36 -5.19 -6.87
C THR A 3 -18.08 -4.50 -6.36
N PRO A 4 -17.91 -4.27 -5.05
CA PRO A 4 -16.71 -3.61 -4.54
C PRO A 4 -15.48 -4.46 -4.83
N ASP A 5 -14.43 -3.86 -5.40
CA ASP A 5 -13.17 -4.52 -5.70
C ASP A 5 -12.62 -5.23 -4.44
N PRO A 6 -12.40 -6.56 -4.48
CA PRO A 6 -11.85 -7.31 -3.35
C PRO A 6 -10.55 -6.72 -2.79
N THR A 7 -9.74 -6.07 -3.63
CA THR A 7 -8.45 -5.49 -3.25
C THR A 7 -8.56 -4.19 -2.43
N LEU A 8 -9.71 -3.53 -2.45
CA LEU A 8 -9.95 -2.24 -1.77
C LEU A 8 -10.64 -2.40 -0.40
N ARG A 9 -10.92 -3.63 0.05
CA ARG A 9 -11.66 -3.87 1.30
C ARG A 9 -10.71 -3.97 2.49
N PRO A 10 -10.95 -3.27 3.62
CA PRO A 10 -10.04 -3.28 4.77
C PRO A 10 -10.05 -4.60 5.56
N ASN A 11 -11.18 -5.32 5.60
CA ASN A 11 -11.30 -6.56 6.36
C ASN A 11 -10.92 -7.79 5.52
N ARG A 12 -10.23 -8.74 6.15
CA ARG A 12 -9.85 -10.04 5.58
C ARG A 12 -11.07 -10.95 5.46
N GLN A 13 -11.25 -11.59 4.31
CA GLN A 13 -12.27 -12.61 4.09
C GLN A 13 -11.63 -14.01 4.04
N PRO A 14 -12.39 -15.10 4.33
CA PRO A 14 -11.86 -16.48 4.32
C PRO A 14 -11.15 -16.88 3.02
N GLU A 15 -11.58 -16.30 1.89
CA GLU A 15 -11.04 -16.50 0.54
C GLU A 15 -9.68 -15.80 0.29
N ASP A 16 -9.22 -14.92 1.19
CA ASP A 16 -7.99 -14.13 1.06
C ASP A 16 -6.71 -14.89 1.46
N ALA A 17 -6.57 -16.18 1.08
CA ALA A 17 -5.42 -17.01 1.48
C ALA A 17 -4.06 -16.37 1.09
N ASP A 18 -3.96 -15.81 -0.12
CA ASP A 18 -2.76 -15.13 -0.63
C ASP A 18 -2.46 -13.80 0.09
N ARG A 19 -3.48 -13.18 0.69
CA ARG A 19 -3.34 -11.92 1.43
C ARG A 19 -2.53 -12.11 2.72
N ALA A 20 -2.47 -13.34 3.23
CA ALA A 20 -1.63 -13.70 4.37
C ALA A 20 -0.13 -13.53 4.08
N LEU A 21 0.27 -13.65 2.81
CA LEU A 21 1.67 -13.53 2.38
C LEU A 21 2.04 -12.10 1.99
N ARG A 22 1.05 -11.21 1.82
CA ARG A 22 1.30 -9.82 1.48
C ARG A 22 1.57 -9.01 2.74
N PRO A 23 2.62 -8.17 2.76
CA PRO A 23 2.89 -7.29 3.88
C PRO A 23 1.69 -6.37 4.10
N GLN A 24 1.25 -6.24 5.35
CA GLN A 24 0.13 -5.38 5.75
C GLN A 24 0.64 -3.99 6.12
N MET A 25 1.87 -3.93 6.64
CA MET A 25 2.56 -2.70 7.00
C MET A 25 3.68 -2.40 6.01
N LEU A 26 3.91 -1.11 5.75
CA LEU A 26 5.00 -0.65 4.87
C LEU A 26 6.38 -1.15 5.35
N ASP A 27 6.55 -1.31 6.67
CA ASP A 27 7.79 -1.78 7.27
C ASP A 27 8.03 -3.29 7.02
N GLU A 28 6.98 -4.09 6.80
CA GLU A 28 7.05 -5.53 6.47
C GLU A 28 7.42 -5.80 5.01
N PHE A 29 7.31 -4.80 4.14
CA PHE A 29 7.62 -4.95 2.72
C PHE A 29 9.12 -5.19 2.50
N ILE A 30 9.49 -6.20 1.73
CA ILE A 30 10.91 -6.58 1.54
C ILE A 30 11.50 -5.84 0.33
N GLY A 31 12.68 -5.25 0.48
CA GLY A 31 13.35 -4.48 -0.57
C GLY A 31 12.83 -3.04 -0.69
N GLN A 32 13.09 -2.40 -1.84
CA GLN A 32 12.63 -1.04 -2.18
C GLN A 32 12.88 0.01 -1.07
N HIS A 33 13.99 -0.09 -0.32
CA HIS A 33 14.21 0.69 0.91
C HIS A 33 14.06 2.21 0.72
N GLU A 34 14.60 2.75 -0.37
CA GLU A 34 14.52 4.19 -0.65
C GLU A 34 13.08 4.64 -0.93
N ALA A 35 12.37 3.92 -1.81
CA ALA A 35 10.98 4.21 -2.13
C ALA A 35 10.07 4.11 -0.89
N ARG A 36 10.27 3.06 -0.06
CA ARG A 36 9.54 2.90 1.21
C ARG A 36 9.81 4.03 2.18
N ARG A 37 11.08 4.45 2.33
CA ARG A 37 11.45 5.57 3.20
C ARG A 37 10.77 6.86 2.75
N ASN A 38 10.80 7.17 1.45
CA ASN A 38 10.17 8.37 0.90
C ASN A 38 8.65 8.34 1.09
N LEU A 39 8.00 7.21 0.77
CA LEU A 39 6.56 7.03 1.00
C LEU A 39 6.18 7.19 2.48
N LYS A 40 7.01 6.66 3.41
CA LYS A 40 6.79 6.83 4.85
C LYS A 40 6.75 8.30 5.24
N VAL A 41 7.67 9.13 4.71
CA VAL A 41 7.67 10.58 4.96
C VAL A 41 6.37 11.22 4.48
N PHE A 42 5.95 10.96 3.23
CA PHE A 42 4.70 11.52 2.69
C PHE A 42 3.46 11.13 3.49
N ILE A 43 3.34 9.85 3.87
CA ILE A 43 2.23 9.37 4.70
C ILE A 43 2.22 10.08 6.05
N GLN A 44 3.37 10.23 6.71
CA GLN A 44 3.44 10.92 8.00
C GLN A 44 3.07 12.39 7.86
N SER A 45 3.55 13.08 6.82
CA SER A 45 3.19 14.48 6.58
C SER A 45 1.69 14.67 6.34
N ALA A 46 1.06 13.81 5.54
CA ALA A 46 -0.39 13.86 5.32
C ALA A 46 -1.18 13.61 6.61
N LYS A 47 -0.77 12.61 7.40
CA LYS A 47 -1.35 12.33 8.72
C LYS A 47 -1.23 13.51 9.68
N MET A 48 -0.08 14.18 9.72
CA MET A 48 0.14 15.36 10.57
C MET A 48 -0.75 16.53 10.17
N ARG A 49 -1.03 16.71 8.87
CA ARG A 49 -1.96 17.73 8.39
C ARG A 49 -3.43 17.35 8.59
N GLY A 50 -3.73 16.06 8.78
CA GLY A 50 -5.10 15.55 8.82
C GLY A 50 -5.78 15.58 7.44
N GLU A 51 -4.98 15.57 6.37
CA GLU A 51 -5.44 15.68 4.99
C GLU A 51 -5.12 14.41 4.19
N ALA A 52 -5.72 14.28 3.02
CA ALA A 52 -5.33 13.23 2.08
C ALA A 52 -3.86 13.40 1.65
N MET A 53 -3.19 12.27 1.40
CA MET A 53 -1.84 12.29 0.83
C MET A 53 -1.90 12.74 -0.64
N ASP A 54 -0.89 13.49 -1.06
CA ASP A 54 -0.75 13.94 -2.44
C ASP A 54 -0.66 12.76 -3.42
N HIS A 55 -1.09 13.00 -4.67
CA HIS A 55 -1.04 11.99 -5.73
C HIS A 55 0.40 11.47 -5.95
N THR A 56 0.56 10.16 -5.91
CA THR A 56 1.86 9.48 -6.03
C THR A 56 1.84 8.54 -7.23
N LEU A 57 2.88 8.58 -8.05
CA LEU A 57 3.07 7.69 -9.20
C LEU A 57 4.20 6.70 -8.91
N PHE A 58 3.89 5.40 -8.94
CA PHE A 58 4.90 4.35 -8.96
C PHE A 58 5.22 3.96 -10.40
N TYR A 59 6.49 4.00 -10.77
CA TYR A 59 6.97 3.59 -12.10
C TYR A 59 8.14 2.60 -11.97
N GLY A 60 8.30 1.75 -12.97
CA GLY A 60 9.41 0.80 -13.05
C GLY A 60 9.02 -0.55 -13.67
N PRO A 61 10.01 -1.44 -13.86
CA PRO A 61 9.83 -2.78 -14.43
C PRO A 61 8.72 -3.61 -13.75
N PRO A 62 8.17 -4.64 -14.44
CA PRO A 62 7.21 -5.56 -13.84
C PRO A 62 7.83 -6.34 -12.66
N GLY A 63 7.00 -6.76 -11.69
CA GLY A 63 7.42 -7.60 -10.57
C GLY A 63 8.01 -6.87 -9.35
N LEU A 64 7.99 -5.54 -9.31
CA LEU A 64 8.58 -4.76 -8.21
C LEU A 64 7.65 -4.44 -7.03
N GLY A 65 6.40 -4.88 -7.07
CA GLY A 65 5.42 -4.60 -6.01
C GLY A 65 5.02 -3.12 -5.93
N LYS A 66 4.82 -2.49 -7.09
CA LYS A 66 4.16 -1.18 -7.22
C LYS A 66 2.71 -1.22 -6.71
#